data_AF-A0A087S0I0-F1
#
_entry.id   AF-A0A087S0I0-F1
#
_cell.length_a   1.000
_cell.length_b   1.000
_cell.length_c   1.000
_cell.angle_alpha   90.00
_cell.angle_beta   90.00
_cell.angle_gamma   90.00
#
_symmetry.space_group_name_H-M   'P 1'
#
loop_
_entity.id
_entity.type
_entity.pdbx_description
1 polymer ?
#
loop_
_entity_poly.entity_id
_entity_poly.type
_entity_poly.pdbx_seq_one_letter_code
_entity_poly.pdbx_strand_id
1 'polypeptide(L)'
;MENMSDVLLVQNTRIEGSGYLGELLKEDGFNITSVNAKHEKLPNKDFSLVIILGAPESANDDLPYLREEQQLIKNSVEKNIPVLGICLGSQLIAKTFGSNVYSGPKIPKSVYCISLAW
;
A
#
# COMPACT_ATOMS: atom_id res chain seq x y z
N MET A 1 17.94 -21.09 10.75
CA MET A 1 16.65 -20.38 10.81
C MET A 1 16.47 -19.78 9.43
N GLU A 2 15.57 -20.35 8.63
CA GLU A 2 15.21 -19.75 7.35
C GLU A 2 14.74 -18.31 7.61
N ASN A 3 15.28 -17.37 6.84
CA ASN A 3 14.98 -15.97 6.98
C ASN A 3 13.54 -15.75 6.48
N MET A 4 12.54 -16.01 7.33
CA MET A 4 11.14 -15.78 6.99
C MET A 4 11.00 -14.30 6.66
N SER A 5 10.64 -14.04 5.41
CA SER A 5 10.56 -12.69 4.88
C SER A 5 9.30 -12.03 5.44
N ASP A 6 9.47 -11.02 6.28
CA ASP A 6 8.36 -10.29 6.91
C ASP A 6 7.77 -9.30 5.89
N VAL A 7 6.44 -9.27 5.77
CA VAL A 7 5.67 -8.33 4.93
C VAL A 7 4.90 -7.37 5.82
N LEU A 8 4.95 -6.08 5.50
CA LEU A 8 4.08 -5.08 6.11
C LEU A 8 2.85 -4.86 5.23
N LEU A 9 1.66 -5.10 5.78
CA LEU A 9 0.38 -4.81 5.14
C LEU A 9 -0.27 -3.60 5.83
N VAL A 10 -0.25 -2.46 5.15
CA VAL A 10 -0.86 -1.22 5.63
C VAL A 10 -2.30 -1.14 5.15
N GLN A 11 -3.23 -1.14 6.11
CA GLN A 11 -4.67 -1.05 5.90
C GLN A 11 -5.14 0.37 6.25
N ASN A 12 -6.02 0.92 5.41
CA ASN A 12 -6.57 2.27 5.61
C ASN A 12 -8.05 2.27 5.99
N THR A 13 -8.68 1.10 6.07
CA THR A 13 -10.04 0.93 6.55
C THR A 13 -10.12 -0.28 7.49
N ARG A 14 -11.19 -0.38 8.29
CA ARG A 14 -11.44 -1.56 9.14
C ARG A 14 -12.03 -2.74 8.38
N ILE A 15 -12.56 -2.49 7.18
CA ILE A 15 -13.39 -3.45 6.43
C ILE A 15 -12.57 -4.15 5.33
N GLU A 16 -11.52 -3.52 4.81
CA GLU A 16 -10.59 -4.16 3.87
C GLU A 16 -9.61 -5.05 4.63
N GLY A 17 -9.96 -6.33 4.79
CA GLY A 17 -9.00 -7.36 5.18
C GLY A 17 -7.90 -7.56 4.12
N SER A 18 -6.95 -8.45 4.38
CA SER A 18 -5.88 -8.77 3.41
C SER A 18 -6.38 -9.41 2.11
N GLY A 19 -7.66 -9.79 2.07
CA GLY A 19 -8.29 -10.48 0.94
C GLY A 19 -7.49 -11.70 0.50
N TYR A 20 -7.61 -12.03 -0.78
CA TYR A 20 -6.87 -13.10 -1.43
C TYR A 20 -5.34 -12.87 -1.41
N LEU A 21 -4.90 -11.61 -1.42
CA LEU A 21 -3.48 -11.27 -1.38
C LEU A 21 -2.81 -11.76 -0.09
N GLY A 22 -3.48 -11.65 1.05
CA GLY A 22 -2.96 -12.16 2.31
C GLY A 22 -2.94 -13.69 2.40
N GLU A 23 -3.81 -14.39 1.67
CA GLU A 23 -3.78 -15.85 1.58
C GLU A 23 -2.58 -16.29 0.75
N LEU A 24 -2.40 -15.71 -0.44
CA LEU A 24 -1.25 -15.97 -1.31
C LEU A 24 0.08 -15.75 -0.62
N LEU A 25 0.24 -14.61 0.07
CA LEU A 25 1.49 -14.31 0.80
C LEU A 25 1.78 -15.34 1.90
N LYS A 26 0.75 -15.84 2.59
CA LYS A 26 0.93 -16.90 3.59
C LYS A 26 1.28 -18.23 2.95
N GLU A 27 0.66 -18.57 1.82
CA GLU A 27 0.97 -19.78 1.04
C GLU A 27 2.42 -19.77 0.54
N ASP A 28 2.92 -18.59 0.16
CA ASP A 28 4.33 -18.37 -0.23
C ASP A 28 5.30 -18.30 0.98
N GLY A 29 4.82 -18.49 2.21
CA GLY A 29 5.62 -18.56 3.42
C GLY A 29 6.01 -17.22 4.06
N PHE A 30 5.36 -16.11 3.66
CA PHE A 30 5.59 -14.81 4.28
C PHE A 30 4.88 -14.66 5.62
N ASN A 31 5.54 -13.99 6.56
CA ASN A 31 4.91 -13.51 7.79
C ASN A 31 4.29 -12.13 7.55
N ILE A 32 2.99 -11.99 7.75
CA ILE A 32 2.29 -10.73 7.54
C ILE A 32 2.14 -9.98 8.87
N THR A 33 2.69 -8.78 8.94
CA THR A 33 2.36 -7.78 9.96
C THR A 33 1.36 -6.80 9.36
N SER A 34 0.12 -6.81 9.85
CA SER A 34 -0.91 -5.86 9.43
C SER A 34 -0.99 -4.69 10.41
N VAL A 35 -1.17 -3.48 9.88
CA VAL A 35 -1.42 -2.26 10.67
C VAL A 35 -2.51 -1.43 10.05
N ASN A 36 -3.41 -0.90 10.86
CA ASN A 36 -4.39 0.09 10.44
C ASN A 36 -3.80 1.50 10.61
N ALA A 37 -3.37 2.13 9.52
CA ALA A 37 -2.65 3.41 9.57
C ALA A 37 -3.44 4.56 10.22
N LYS A 38 -4.79 4.50 10.23
CA LYS A 38 -5.63 5.51 10.88
C LYS A 38 -5.67 5.38 12.41
N HIS A 39 -5.32 4.23 12.94
CA HIS A 39 -5.54 3.90 14.34
C HIS A 39 -4.28 3.40 15.06
N GLU A 40 -3.27 2.97 14.31
CA GLU A 40 -2.06 2.33 14.80
C GLU A 40 -0.83 3.03 14.23
N LYS A 41 0.26 3.01 14.97
CA LYS A 41 1.54 3.54 14.50
C LYS A 41 2.16 2.56 13.51
N LEU A 42 2.75 3.10 12.43
CA LEU A 42 3.55 2.30 11.51
C LEU A 42 4.78 1.72 12.25
N PRO A 43 5.12 0.43 12.08
CA PRO A 43 6.24 -0.19 12.76
C PRO A 43 7.57 0.46 12.32
N ASN A 44 8.44 0.76 13.27
CA ASN A 44 9.78 1.26 12.99
C ASN A 44 10.79 0.11 12.84
N LYS A 45 10.59 -0.73 11.82
CA LYS A 45 11.52 -1.78 11.39
C LYS A 45 11.47 -1.96 9.88
N ASP A 46 12.51 -2.55 9.31
CA ASP A 46 12.52 -2.88 7.89
C ASP A 46 11.78 -4.20 7.62
N PHE A 47 11.12 -4.24 6.47
CA PHE A 47 10.38 -5.39 5.96
C PHE A 47 10.95 -5.82 4.62
N SER A 48 10.68 -7.06 4.21
CA SER A 48 11.04 -7.57 2.89
C SER A 48 10.15 -7.04 1.76
N LEU A 49 8.93 -6.60 2.11
CA LEU A 49 7.92 -6.05 1.21
C LEU A 49 6.96 -5.17 2.00
N VAL A 50 6.57 -4.04 1.41
CA VAL A 50 5.53 -3.16 1.95
C VAL A 50 4.34 -3.12 0.98
N ILE A 51 3.14 -3.36 1.50
CA ILE A 51 1.90 -3.32 0.74
C ILE A 51 0.99 -2.26 1.35
N ILE A 52 0.48 -1.35 0.53
CA ILE A 52 -0.41 -0.26 0.97
C ILE A 52 -1.76 -0.42 0.26
N LEU A 53 -2.81 -0.66 1.04
CA LEU A 53 -4.16 -0.93 0.53
C LEU A 53 -4.96 0.35 0.24
N GLY A 54 -6.15 0.13 -0.31
CA GLY A 54 -7.09 1.15 -0.68
C GLY A 54 -7.80 1.79 0.51
N ALA A 55 -8.46 2.91 0.23
CA ALA A 55 -9.35 3.60 1.14
C ALA A 55 -10.27 4.54 0.33
N PRO A 56 -11.39 5.01 0.91
CA PRO A 56 -12.25 6.00 0.27
C PRO A 56 -11.63 7.41 0.20
N GLU A 57 -10.57 7.68 0.98
CA GLU A 57 -9.87 8.97 0.98
C GLU A 57 -9.16 9.25 -0.35
N SER A 58 -8.92 10.54 -0.60
CA SER A 58 -8.03 10.99 -1.68
C SER A 58 -6.59 11.03 -1.20
N ALA A 59 -5.64 10.67 -2.06
CA ALA A 59 -4.22 10.95 -1.82
C ALA A 59 -3.91 12.46 -1.67
N ASN A 60 -4.86 13.35 -2.01
CA ASN A 60 -4.75 14.79 -1.83
C ASN A 60 -5.28 15.30 -0.49
N ASP A 61 -5.90 14.44 0.32
CA ASP A 61 -6.42 14.85 1.62
C ASP A 61 -5.27 15.19 2.58
N ASP A 62 -5.47 16.24 3.38
CA ASP A 62 -4.52 16.66 4.41
C ASP A 62 -4.76 15.85 5.69
N LEU A 63 -4.27 14.60 5.69
CA LEU A 63 -4.40 13.69 6.83
C LEU A 63 -3.01 13.24 7.31
N PRO A 64 -2.72 13.30 8.63
CA PRO A 64 -1.40 12.93 9.16
C PRO A 64 -0.94 11.53 8.76
N TYR A 65 -1.81 10.52 8.85
CA TYR A 65 -1.43 9.14 8.52
C TYR A 65 -1.07 8.97 7.02
N LEU A 66 -1.69 9.72 6.11
CA LEU A 66 -1.32 9.70 4.68
C LEU A 66 0.09 10.28 4.44
N ARG A 67 0.53 11.22 5.28
CA ARG A 67 1.91 11.73 5.24
C ARG A 67 2.88 10.69 5.77
N GLU A 68 2.51 9.99 6.85
CA GLU A 68 3.31 8.89 7.41
C GLU A 68 3.46 7.73 6.41
N GLU A 69 2.40 7.39 5.68
CA GLU A 69 2.47 6.40 4.59
C GLU A 69 3.39 6.86 3.45
N GLN A 70 3.33 8.13 3.02
CA GLN A 70 4.28 8.66 2.02
C GLN A 70 5.73 8.63 2.50
N GLN A 71 5.97 8.91 3.79
CA GLN A 71 7.28 8.77 4.42
C GLN A 71 7.76 7.30 4.40
N LEU A 72 6.88 6.35 4.73
CA LEU A 72 7.16 4.92 4.67
C LEU A 72 7.51 4.48 3.24
N ILE A 73 6.74 4.92 2.24
CA ILE A 73 7.00 4.65 0.81
C ILE A 73 8.40 5.14 0.43
N LYS A 74 8.69 6.41 0.72
CA LYS A 74 9.98 7.04 0.40
C LYS A 74 11.14 6.28 1.03
N ASN A 75 11.06 6.02 2.33
CA ASN A 75 12.10 5.31 3.08
C ASN A 75 12.30 3.87 2.55
N SER A 76 11.22 3.19 2.18
CA SER A 76 11.29 1.81 1.64
C SER A 76 12.03 1.78 0.31
N VAL A 77 11.68 2.68 -0.61
CA VAL A 77 12.34 2.79 -1.92
C VAL A 77 13.81 3.18 -1.79
N GLU A 78 14.14 4.13 -0.90
CA GLU A 78 15.54 4.51 -0.61
C GLU A 78 16.38 3.33 -0.10
N LYS A 79 15.75 2.35 0.56
CA LYS A 79 16.38 1.11 1.05
C LYS A 79 16.30 -0.07 0.08
N ASN A 80 15.80 0.12 -1.14
CA ASN A 80 15.51 -0.95 -2.11
C ASN A 80 14.54 -2.03 -1.59
N ILE A 81 13.62 -1.65 -0.69
CA ILE A 81 12.51 -2.50 -0.26
C ILE A 81 11.36 -2.33 -1.26
N PRO A 82 10.85 -3.42 -1.87
CA PRO A 82 9.74 -3.33 -2.81
C PRO A 82 8.47 -2.81 -2.14
N VAL A 83 7.74 -1.96 -2.87
CA VAL A 83 6.46 -1.38 -2.43
C VAL A 83 5.37 -1.67 -3.45
N LEU A 84 4.26 -2.24 -3.00
CA LEU A 84 3.04 -2.45 -3.79
C LEU A 84 1.93 -1.54 -3.27
N GLY A 85 1.39 -0.68 -4.14
CA GLY A 85 0.26 0.18 -3.82
C GLY A 85 -1.00 -0.25 -4.57
N ILE A 86 -2.13 -0.39 -3.87
CA ILE A 86 -3.43 -0.76 -4.44
C ILE A 86 -4.42 0.39 -4.22
N CYS A 87 -5.11 0.82 -5.28
CA CYS A 87 -6.09 1.91 -5.24
C CYS A 87 -5.52 3.22 -4.67
N LEU A 88 -5.83 3.58 -3.42
CA LEU A 88 -5.21 4.72 -2.75
C LEU A 88 -3.69 4.54 -2.62
N GLY A 89 -3.21 3.32 -2.33
CA GLY A 89 -1.79 3.05 -2.18
C GLY A 89 -0.98 3.40 -3.43
N SER A 90 -1.50 3.13 -4.64
CA SER A 90 -0.80 3.49 -5.89
C SER A 90 -0.77 5.00 -6.12
N GLN A 91 -1.82 5.71 -5.71
CA GLN A 91 -1.87 7.18 -5.76
C GLN A 91 -0.86 7.80 -4.78
N LEU A 92 -0.71 7.24 -3.58
CA LEU A 92 0.28 7.69 -2.60
C LEU A 92 1.71 7.47 -3.11
N ILE A 93 1.99 6.35 -3.80
CA ILE A 93 3.29 6.13 -4.46
C ILE A 93 3.54 7.23 -5.51
N ALA A 94 2.58 7.47 -6.41
CA ALA A 94 2.70 8.50 -7.44
C ALA A 94 2.99 9.89 -6.83
N LYS A 95 2.22 10.27 -5.79
CA LYS A 95 2.38 11.55 -5.10
C LYS A 95 3.72 11.68 -4.37
N THR A 96 4.20 10.60 -3.73
CA THR A 96 5.50 10.55 -3.04
C THR A 96 6.65 10.92 -3.99
N PHE A 97 6.57 10.48 -5.25
CA PHE A 97 7.58 10.75 -6.28
C PHE A 97 7.23 11.92 -7.21
N GLY A 98 6.41 12.86 -6.73
CA GLY A 98 6.17 14.15 -7.39
C GLY A 98 5.14 14.14 -8.52
N SER A 99 4.42 13.05 -8.73
CA SER A 99 3.32 13.01 -9.70
C SER A 99 2.05 13.65 -9.15
N ASN A 100 1.28 14.28 -10.02
CA ASN A 100 -0.04 14.82 -9.67
C ASN A 100 -1.10 13.72 -9.68
N VAL A 101 -1.92 13.67 -8.63
CA VAL A 101 -3.10 12.80 -8.54
C VAL A 101 -4.35 13.65 -8.70
N TYR A 102 -5.22 13.29 -9.64
CA TYR A 102 -6.44 14.04 -9.96
C TYR A 102 -7.59 13.10 -10.33
N SER A 103 -8.81 13.61 -10.31
CA SER A 103 -10.00 12.84 -10.65
C SER A 103 -9.96 12.35 -12.09
N GLY A 104 -10.14 11.04 -12.27
CA GLY A 104 -10.28 10.45 -13.59
C GLY A 104 -11.63 10.80 -14.25
N PRO A 105 -11.73 10.68 -15.59
CA PRO A 105 -12.96 11.00 -16.33
C PRO A 105 -14.10 9.99 -16.08
N LYS A 106 -13.78 8.83 -15.50
CA LYS A 106 -14.75 7.77 -15.15
C LYS A 106 -14.51 7.32 -13.72
N ILE A 107 -15.60 7.08 -13.00
CA ILE A 107 -15.55 6.43 -11.70
C ILE A 107 -15.58 4.91 -11.96
N PRO A 108 -14.51 4.15 -11.65
CA PRO A 108 -14.52 2.71 -11.87
C PRO A 108 -15.45 2.07 -10.83
N LYS A 109 -16.70 1.81 -11.22
CA LYS A 109 -17.70 1.11 -10.39
C LYS A 109 -17.93 -0.35 -10.82
N SER A 110 -17.15 -0.83 -11.78
CA SER A 110 -17.37 -2.12 -12.46
C SER A 110 -16.07 -2.69 -13.01
N VAL A 111 -16.16 -3.83 -13.68
CA VAL A 111 -15.04 -4.48 -14.37
C VAL A 111 -14.67 -3.70 -15.63
N TYR A 112 -13.38 -3.52 -15.87
CA TYR A 112 -12.82 -2.91 -17.07
C TYR A 112 -11.64 -3.74 -17.59
N CYS A 113 -11.44 -3.76 -18.90
CA CYS A 113 -10.23 -4.32 -19.50
C CYS A 113 -9.09 -3.31 -19.40
N ILE A 114 -7.92 -3.78 -18.97
CA ILE A 114 -6.66 -3.02 -18.99
C ILE A 114 -5.82 -3.64 -20.11
N SER A 115 -5.29 -2.81 -21.02
CA SER A 115 -4.34 -3.25 -22.05
C SER A 115 -2.92 -2.92 -21.62
N LEU A 116 -2.01 -3.85 -21.81
CA LEU A 116 -0.58 -3.57 -21.73
C LEU A 116 -0.14 -2.98 -23.07
N ALA A 117 0.34 -1.74 -23.06
CA ALA A 117 1.00 -1.13 -24.19
C ALA A 117 2.51 -1.29 -23.98
N TRP A 118 3.12 -2.16 -24.78
CA TRP A 118 4.57 -2.33 -24.85
C TRP A 118 5.07 -1.68 -26.14
#